data_AF-A0A534LAJ5-F1
#
_entry.id   AF-A0A534LAJ5-F1
#
_cell.length_a   1.000
_cell.length_b   1.000
_cell.length_c   1.000
_cell.angle_alpha   90.00
_cell.angle_beta   90.00
_cell.angle_gamma   90.00
#
_symmetry.space_group_name_H-M   'P 1'
#
loop_
_entity.id
_entity.type
_entity.pdbx_description
1 polymer ?
#
loop_
_entity_poly.entity_id
_entity_poly.type
_entity_poly.pdbx_seq_one_letter_code
_entity_poly.pdbx_strand_id
1 'polypeptide(L)'
;MRLFKRAADSEVRGCTALEIPASLIVRNRIAESLKSSFRNIDTLRIEYEAKQPAIEARLEEFRRTGREGDERLFEELCFCLIAIQSRARTSDAAVAALRKAELLWSGGPEEIAAFLRPRTRFHNHKAAFIVRAREQFFPRGHGQLAKMIDSFPSSKDARGWLVREVRGLGLKEASHFLRNTGRGEDLAILDRHILRNLIRHGILRRLPRTLTPRRYLDIERRIERFSKEIGIPMAALDLIFWSRETGEIFK
;
A
#
# COMPACT_ATOMS: atom_id res chain seq x y z
N MET A 1 87.67 -29.31 33.11
CA MET A 1 87.16 -30.63 32.68
C MET A 1 86.18 -30.37 31.53
N ARG A 2 86.55 -30.59 30.25
CA ARG A 2 86.24 -31.81 29.45
C ARG A 2 84.73 -32.17 29.56
N LEU A 3 83.89 -32.29 28.51
CA LEU A 3 84.04 -32.59 27.08
C LEU A 3 82.68 -32.36 26.34
N PHE A 4 82.74 -31.81 25.11
CA PHE A 4 82.07 -32.18 23.84
C PHE A 4 80.69 -32.93 23.76
N LYS A 5 79.74 -32.38 22.94
CA LYS A 5 79.22 -32.87 21.62
C LYS A 5 77.95 -32.09 21.21
N ARG A 6 77.90 -31.38 20.05
CA ARG A 6 77.26 -31.74 18.73
C ARG A 6 75.79 -32.22 18.84
N ALA A 7 74.82 -31.89 17.97
CA ALA A 7 74.63 -31.00 16.82
C ALA A 7 73.14 -31.17 16.37
N ALA A 8 72.61 -30.15 15.67
CA ALA A 8 71.64 -30.19 14.57
C ALA A 8 70.13 -30.53 14.78
N ASP A 9 69.37 -29.91 13.87
CA ASP A 9 68.03 -30.20 13.32
C ASP A 9 66.79 -29.42 13.80
N SER A 10 66.45 -28.44 12.94
CA SER A 10 65.14 -28.08 12.36
C SER A 10 63.85 -28.35 13.14
N GLU A 11 63.00 -27.31 13.25
CA GLU A 11 61.67 -27.34 12.61
C GLU A 11 60.99 -25.97 12.68
N VAL A 12 60.61 -25.47 11.50
CA VAL A 12 59.67 -24.37 11.31
C VAL A 12 58.28 -24.90 11.67
N ARG A 13 57.69 -24.39 12.77
CA ARG A 13 56.26 -24.51 13.07
C ARG A 13 55.82 -23.10 13.47
N GLY A 14 55.04 -22.38 12.70
CA GLY A 14 53.75 -22.76 12.13
C GLY A 14 52.86 -21.59 12.53
N CYS A 15 52.58 -20.71 11.57
CA CYS A 15 51.71 -19.55 11.77
C CYS A 15 50.34 -20.10 12.20
N THR A 16 50.02 -20.01 13.49
CA THR A 16 48.71 -20.42 14.01
C THR A 16 47.68 -19.52 13.36
N ALA A 17 46.95 -20.09 12.40
CA ALA A 17 45.74 -19.51 11.88
C ALA A 17 44.86 -19.15 13.08
N LEU A 18 44.61 -17.84 13.25
CA LEU A 18 43.62 -17.35 14.22
C LEU A 18 42.29 -18.03 13.87
N GLU A 19 41.94 -19.06 14.63
CA GLU A 19 40.64 -19.70 14.54
C GLU A 19 39.58 -18.67 14.91
N ILE A 20 38.92 -18.13 13.88
CA ILE A 20 37.75 -17.28 14.07
C ILE A 20 36.72 -18.15 14.80
N PRO A 21 36.23 -17.74 15.99
CA PRO A 21 35.27 -18.53 16.74
C PRO A 21 34.08 -18.91 15.87
N ALA A 22 33.65 -20.17 15.91
CA ALA A 22 32.48 -20.63 15.14
C ALA A 22 31.24 -19.75 15.40
N SER A 23 31.13 -19.13 16.58
CA SER A 23 30.11 -18.14 16.92
C SER A 23 30.22 -16.83 16.15
N LEU A 24 31.44 -16.37 15.82
CA LEU A 24 31.68 -15.21 14.96
C LEU A 24 31.38 -15.56 13.50
N ILE A 25 31.76 -16.75 13.01
CA ILE A 25 31.45 -17.21 11.65
C ILE A 25 29.94 -17.39 11.47
N VAL A 26 29.23 -17.91 12.47
CA VAL A 26 27.77 -18.04 12.47
C VAL A 26 27.10 -16.67 12.54
N ARG A 27 27.58 -15.73 13.37
CA ARG A 27 27.08 -14.34 13.39
C ARG A 27 27.34 -13.62 12.07
N ASN A 28 28.50 -13.83 11.44
CA ASN A 28 28.84 -13.22 10.16
C ASN A 28 28.05 -13.87 9.01
N ARG A 29 27.78 -15.18 9.05
CA ARG A 29 26.86 -15.85 8.11
C ARG A 29 25.39 -15.47 8.31
N ILE A 30 24.96 -15.20 9.55
CA ILE A 30 23.60 -14.68 9.83
C ILE A 30 23.50 -13.23 9.35
N ALA A 31 24.54 -12.42 9.52
CA ALA A 31 24.63 -11.06 8.99
C ALA A 31 24.72 -11.05 7.44
N GLU A 32 25.46 -11.96 6.82
CA GLU A 32 25.50 -12.16 5.37
C GLU A 32 24.20 -12.77 4.81
N SER A 33 23.49 -13.59 5.61
CA SER A 33 22.15 -14.11 5.32
C SER A 33 21.05 -13.04 5.44
N LEU A 34 21.39 -11.87 5.97
CA LEU A 34 20.55 -10.67 5.97
C LEU A 34 21.00 -9.66 4.91
N LYS A 35 21.80 -10.09 3.90
CA LYS A 35 21.79 -9.42 2.60
C LYS A 35 20.35 -9.36 2.13
N SER A 36 19.83 -8.15 1.95
CA SER A 36 18.51 -7.85 1.39
C SER A 36 18.06 -8.93 0.41
N SER A 37 17.13 -9.81 0.85
CA SER A 37 16.58 -10.89 0.02
C SER A 37 15.68 -10.36 -1.11
N PHE A 38 15.62 -9.04 -1.28
CA PHE A 38 14.79 -8.42 -2.28
C PHE A 38 15.42 -8.55 -3.67
N ARG A 39 14.56 -8.58 -4.68
CA ARG A 39 14.94 -8.89 -6.06
C ARG A 39 14.59 -7.71 -6.96
N ASN A 40 15.35 -7.55 -8.05
CA ASN A 40 15.07 -6.57 -9.12
C ASN A 40 14.98 -5.12 -8.60
N ILE A 41 15.87 -4.73 -7.68
CA ILE A 41 15.82 -3.40 -7.04
C ILE A 41 16.32 -2.31 -7.96
N ASP A 42 17.41 -2.55 -8.69
CA ASP A 42 17.93 -1.57 -9.64
C ASP A 42 16.92 -1.27 -10.74
N THR A 43 16.25 -2.29 -11.28
CA THR A 43 15.14 -2.11 -12.23
C THR A 43 14.01 -1.29 -11.63
N LEU A 44 13.63 -1.53 -10.38
CA LEU A 44 12.58 -0.76 -9.70
C LEU A 44 12.99 0.70 -9.49
N ARG A 45 14.27 0.97 -9.16
CA ARG A 45 14.80 2.32 -9.01
C ARG A 45 14.79 3.09 -10.33
N ILE A 46 15.25 2.46 -11.41
CA ILE A 46 15.20 3.06 -12.76
C ILE A 46 13.75 3.36 -13.17
N GLU A 47 12.83 2.41 -12.93
CA GLU A 47 11.40 2.64 -13.20
C GLU A 47 10.81 3.77 -12.35
N TYR A 48 11.21 3.87 -11.09
CA TYR A 48 10.78 4.94 -10.21
C TYR A 48 11.31 6.28 -10.70
N GLU A 49 12.61 6.43 -10.95
CA GLU A 49 13.23 7.66 -11.46
C GLU A 49 12.55 8.15 -12.74
N ALA A 50 12.28 7.24 -13.70
CA ALA A 50 11.60 7.58 -14.93
C ALA A 50 10.16 8.05 -14.74
N LYS A 51 9.46 7.56 -13.71
CA LYS A 51 8.05 7.88 -13.41
C LYS A 51 7.88 8.89 -12.29
N GLN A 52 8.95 9.27 -11.60
CA GLN A 52 8.91 10.05 -10.37
C GLN A 52 8.15 11.38 -10.56
N PRO A 53 8.36 12.17 -11.63
CA PRO A 53 7.61 13.41 -11.82
C PRO A 53 6.09 13.18 -11.90
N ALA A 54 5.66 12.13 -12.63
CA ALA A 54 4.24 11.81 -12.78
C ALA A 54 3.63 11.23 -11.49
N ILE A 55 4.41 10.46 -10.73
CA ILE A 55 4.02 9.93 -9.42
C ILE A 55 3.84 11.09 -8.43
N GLU A 56 4.82 11.98 -8.31
CA GLU A 56 4.74 13.11 -7.39
C GLU A 56 3.60 14.06 -7.76
N ALA A 57 3.38 14.33 -9.05
CA ALA A 57 2.22 15.10 -9.50
C ALA A 57 0.90 14.45 -9.07
N ARG A 58 0.78 13.13 -9.21
CA ARG A 58 -0.43 12.39 -8.78
C ARG A 58 -0.58 12.38 -7.26
N LEU A 59 0.50 12.25 -6.49
CA LEU A 59 0.45 12.36 -5.04
C LEU A 59 0.02 13.76 -4.59
N GLU A 60 0.49 14.83 -5.24
CA GLU A 60 0.04 16.18 -4.95
C GLU A 60 -1.43 16.40 -5.32
N GLU A 61 -1.93 15.80 -6.40
CA GLU A 61 -3.37 15.79 -6.71
C GLU A 61 -4.20 15.17 -5.57
N PHE A 62 -3.72 14.10 -4.94
CA PHE A 62 -4.38 13.49 -3.78
C PHE A 62 -4.35 14.38 -2.55
N ARG A 63 -3.20 15.03 -2.27
CA ARG A 63 -3.10 16.01 -1.18
C ARG A 63 -4.02 17.21 -1.41
N ARG A 64 -4.11 17.70 -2.64
CA ARG A 64 -5.03 18.78 -3.02
C ARG A 64 -6.48 18.36 -2.82
N THR A 65 -6.86 17.16 -3.29
CA THR A 65 -8.19 16.59 -3.04
C THR A 65 -8.50 16.52 -1.55
N GLY A 66 -7.50 16.17 -0.73
CA GLY A 66 -7.60 16.14 0.72
C GLY A 66 -7.90 17.48 1.41
N ARG A 67 -7.55 18.60 0.76
CA ARG A 67 -7.75 19.99 1.23
C ARG A 67 -9.04 20.61 0.67
N GLU A 68 -9.73 19.92 -0.25
CA GLU A 68 -11.03 20.36 -0.77
C GLU A 68 -12.16 20.07 0.25
N GLY A 69 -13.38 20.54 -0.07
CA GLY A 69 -14.55 20.34 0.78
C GLY A 69 -14.98 18.88 0.90
N ASP A 70 -15.81 18.59 1.90
CA ASP A 70 -16.29 17.23 2.18
C ASP A 70 -17.01 16.61 0.99
N GLU A 71 -17.63 17.40 0.12
CA GLU A 71 -18.26 16.93 -1.11
C GLU A 71 -17.26 16.20 -2.01
N ARG A 72 -16.06 16.75 -2.13
CA ARG A 72 -14.99 16.20 -2.96
C ARG A 72 -14.38 14.95 -2.34
N LEU A 73 -14.23 14.93 -1.01
CA LEU A 73 -13.84 13.73 -0.29
C LEU A 73 -14.89 12.63 -0.42
N PHE A 74 -16.17 12.98 -0.37
CA PHE A 74 -17.26 12.03 -0.51
C PHE A 74 -17.32 11.40 -1.90
N GLU A 75 -17.01 12.17 -2.95
CA GLU A 75 -16.82 11.61 -4.30
C GLU A 75 -15.71 10.55 -4.34
N GLU A 76 -14.56 10.79 -3.70
CA GLU A 76 -13.49 9.78 -3.61
C GLU A 76 -13.90 8.56 -2.78
N LEU A 77 -14.67 8.76 -1.70
CA LEU A 77 -15.24 7.66 -0.93
C LEU A 77 -16.19 6.80 -1.80
N CYS A 78 -17.06 7.45 -2.58
CA CYS A 78 -17.94 6.78 -3.54
C CYS A 78 -17.16 6.04 -4.61
N PHE A 79 -16.05 6.61 -5.10
CA PHE A 79 -15.15 5.94 -6.02
C PHE A 79 -14.63 4.64 -5.42
N CYS A 80 -14.12 4.65 -4.19
CA CYS A 80 -13.61 3.44 -3.53
C CYS A 80 -14.71 2.38 -3.33
N LEU A 81 -15.94 2.77 -2.95
CA LEU A 81 -17.08 1.86 -2.83
C LEU A 81 -17.48 1.24 -4.17
N ILE A 82 -17.51 2.03 -5.24
CA ILE A 82 -17.87 1.55 -6.58
C ILE A 82 -16.74 0.70 -7.18
N ALA A 83 -15.48 1.03 -6.91
CA ALA A 83 -14.30 0.32 -7.39
C ALA A 83 -14.16 -1.09 -6.82
N ILE A 84 -14.88 -1.41 -5.73
CA ILE A 84 -14.94 -2.78 -5.20
C ILE A 84 -15.31 -3.72 -6.35
N GLN A 85 -14.38 -4.64 -6.61
CA GLN A 85 -14.59 -5.71 -7.58
C GLN A 85 -14.91 -5.20 -9.01
N SER A 86 -14.46 -4.00 -9.35
CA SER A 86 -14.73 -3.29 -10.62
C SER A 86 -13.45 -2.67 -11.19
N ARG A 87 -13.50 -2.17 -12.43
CA ARG A 87 -12.38 -1.45 -13.05
C ARG A 87 -12.35 -0.01 -12.55
N ALA A 88 -11.15 0.50 -12.25
CA ALA A 88 -10.97 1.84 -11.69
C ALA A 88 -11.57 2.92 -12.61
N ARG A 89 -11.21 2.93 -13.91
CA ARG A 89 -11.73 3.88 -14.91
C ARG A 89 -13.27 3.89 -15.01
N THR A 90 -13.89 2.71 -15.06
CA THR A 90 -15.36 2.61 -15.12
C THR A 90 -16.02 3.12 -13.84
N SER A 91 -15.37 2.91 -12.69
CA SER A 91 -15.88 3.35 -11.38
C SER A 91 -15.78 4.86 -11.24
N ASP A 92 -14.67 5.45 -11.67
CA ASP A 92 -14.47 6.90 -11.70
C ASP A 92 -15.47 7.59 -12.64
N ALA A 93 -15.64 7.06 -13.85
CA ALA A 93 -16.66 7.54 -14.78
C ALA A 93 -18.09 7.43 -14.20
N ALA A 94 -18.38 6.39 -13.42
CA ALA A 94 -19.67 6.23 -12.77
C ALA A 94 -19.90 7.28 -11.67
N VAL A 95 -18.88 7.60 -10.86
CA VAL A 95 -18.97 8.69 -9.86
C VAL A 95 -19.20 10.03 -10.55
N ALA A 96 -18.41 10.35 -11.58
CA ALA A 96 -18.57 11.60 -12.32
C ALA A 96 -19.97 11.72 -12.95
N ALA A 97 -20.52 10.61 -13.46
CA ALA A 97 -21.86 10.57 -14.03
C ALA A 97 -22.96 10.72 -12.97
N LEU A 98 -22.81 10.08 -11.79
CA LEU A 98 -23.74 10.25 -10.67
C LEU A 98 -23.74 11.70 -10.15
N ARG A 99 -22.55 12.31 -10.04
CA ARG A 99 -22.41 13.72 -9.65
C ARG A 99 -23.12 14.63 -10.65
N LYS A 100 -22.86 14.47 -11.95
CA LYS A 100 -23.50 15.29 -13.00
C LYS A 100 -25.02 15.16 -13.00
N ALA A 101 -25.55 14.01 -12.60
CA ALA A 101 -26.98 13.77 -12.47
C ALA A 101 -27.54 14.20 -11.10
N GLU A 102 -26.73 14.80 -10.22
CA GLU A 102 -27.05 15.16 -8.84
C GLU A 102 -27.47 13.98 -7.94
N LEU A 103 -27.37 12.75 -8.44
CA LEU A 103 -27.79 11.53 -7.73
C LEU A 103 -26.90 11.20 -6.53
N LEU A 104 -25.66 11.70 -6.50
CA LEU A 104 -24.84 11.60 -5.28
C LEU A 104 -25.47 12.36 -4.11
N TRP A 105 -26.25 13.41 -4.34
CA TRP A 105 -26.80 14.26 -3.29
C TRP A 105 -28.28 14.02 -3.02
N SER A 106 -29.07 13.84 -4.09
CA SER A 106 -30.52 13.68 -3.99
C SER A 106 -30.99 12.24 -4.16
N GLY A 107 -30.23 11.40 -4.86
CA GLY A 107 -30.69 10.08 -5.29
C GLY A 107 -30.88 9.09 -4.15
N GLY A 108 -32.01 8.38 -4.15
CA GLY A 108 -32.27 7.25 -3.26
C GLY A 108 -31.53 5.96 -3.65
N PRO A 109 -31.58 4.91 -2.81
CA PRO A 109 -30.91 3.64 -3.10
C PRO A 109 -31.36 3.02 -4.43
N GLU A 110 -32.65 3.03 -4.74
CA GLU A 110 -33.22 2.45 -5.96
C GLU A 110 -32.79 3.20 -7.21
N GLU A 111 -32.79 4.53 -7.15
CA GLU A 111 -32.40 5.41 -8.27
C GLU A 111 -30.91 5.27 -8.58
N ILE A 112 -30.05 5.32 -7.55
CA ILE A 112 -28.62 5.11 -7.71
C ILE A 112 -28.34 3.68 -8.21
N ALA A 113 -29.05 2.68 -7.70
CA ALA A 113 -28.89 1.29 -8.13
C ALA A 113 -29.25 1.11 -9.61
N ALA A 114 -30.38 1.68 -10.06
CA ALA A 114 -30.79 1.67 -11.46
C ALA A 114 -29.75 2.37 -12.35
N PHE A 115 -29.23 3.52 -11.90
CA PHE A 115 -28.19 4.26 -12.61
C PHE A 115 -26.87 3.48 -12.71
N LEU A 116 -26.49 2.78 -11.65
CA LEU A 116 -25.25 2.00 -11.58
C LEU A 116 -25.37 0.63 -12.28
N ARG A 117 -26.57 0.09 -12.47
CA ARG A 117 -26.82 -1.23 -13.08
C ARG A 117 -26.07 -1.49 -14.39
N PRO A 118 -26.07 -0.58 -15.39
CA PRO A 118 -25.31 -0.81 -16.63
C PRO A 118 -23.80 -0.54 -16.49
N ARG A 119 -23.34 0.02 -15.36
CA ARG A 119 -21.96 0.51 -15.16
C ARG A 119 -21.12 -0.41 -14.27
N THR A 120 -21.75 -1.10 -13.31
CA THR A 120 -21.04 -1.93 -12.35
C THR A 120 -21.89 -3.06 -11.79
N ARG A 121 -21.21 -4.15 -11.41
CA ARG A 121 -21.83 -5.26 -10.67
C ARG A 121 -22.06 -4.88 -9.21
N PHE A 122 -22.98 -5.60 -8.57
CA PHE A 122 -23.42 -5.34 -7.19
C PHE A 122 -23.96 -3.91 -6.98
N HIS A 123 -24.60 -3.35 -8.00
CA HIS A 123 -25.14 -1.99 -8.01
C HIS A 123 -26.08 -1.72 -6.83
N ASN A 124 -26.95 -2.68 -6.47
CA ASN A 124 -27.85 -2.54 -5.31
C ASN A 124 -27.09 -2.30 -3.99
N HIS A 125 -26.08 -3.11 -3.70
CA HIS A 125 -25.27 -2.94 -2.48
C HIS A 125 -24.47 -1.64 -2.51
N LYS A 126 -23.89 -1.30 -3.65
CA LYS A 126 -23.11 -0.06 -3.81
C LYS A 126 -23.98 1.18 -3.60
N ALA A 127 -25.17 1.20 -4.17
CA ALA A 127 -26.13 2.27 -3.98
C ALA A 127 -26.53 2.43 -2.51
N ALA A 128 -26.90 1.32 -1.85
CA ALA A 128 -27.24 1.34 -0.43
C ALA A 128 -26.08 1.85 0.44
N PHE A 129 -24.83 1.48 0.14
CA PHE A 129 -23.66 1.95 0.87
C PHE A 129 -23.37 3.43 0.63
N ILE A 130 -23.52 3.92 -0.60
CA ILE A 130 -23.37 5.35 -0.93
C ILE A 130 -24.39 6.18 -0.14
N VAL A 131 -25.67 5.82 -0.17
CA VAL A 131 -26.72 6.57 0.54
C VAL A 131 -26.47 6.58 2.04
N ARG A 132 -26.15 5.42 2.62
CA ARG A 132 -25.82 5.32 4.05
C ARG A 132 -24.61 6.18 4.43
N ALA A 133 -23.55 6.16 3.62
CA ALA A 133 -22.36 6.96 3.86
C ALA A 133 -22.69 8.47 3.76
N ARG A 134 -23.53 8.86 2.79
CA ARG A 134 -24.01 10.24 2.65
C ARG A 134 -24.74 10.71 3.90
N GLU A 135 -25.72 9.94 4.37
CA GLU A 135 -26.50 10.27 5.58
C GLU A 135 -25.62 10.41 6.81
N GLN A 136 -24.59 9.57 6.92
CA GLN A 136 -23.64 9.61 8.02
C GLN A 136 -22.72 10.83 7.98
N PHE A 137 -22.23 11.22 6.80
CA PHE A 137 -21.21 12.26 6.65
C PHE A 137 -21.75 13.64 6.27
N PHE A 138 -23.02 13.73 5.92
CA PHE A 138 -23.73 14.98 5.63
C PHE A 138 -25.05 15.06 6.41
N PRO A 139 -25.02 14.93 7.76
CA PRO A 139 -26.23 15.08 8.56
C PRO A 139 -26.83 16.47 8.33
N ARG A 140 -28.11 16.52 7.95
CA ARG A 140 -28.81 17.77 7.61
C ARG A 140 -28.12 18.59 6.50
N GLY A 141 -27.34 17.94 5.63
CA GLY A 141 -26.63 18.58 4.52
C GLY A 141 -25.27 19.20 4.89
N HIS A 142 -24.82 19.09 6.14
CA HIS A 142 -23.53 19.64 6.56
C HIS A 142 -22.44 18.56 6.58
N GLY A 143 -21.39 18.76 5.78
CA GLY A 143 -20.23 17.88 5.74
C GLY A 143 -19.50 17.80 7.10
N GLN A 144 -19.13 16.58 7.49
CA GLN A 144 -18.26 16.34 8.65
C GLN A 144 -17.17 15.27 8.41
N LEU A 145 -16.95 14.84 7.16
CA LEU A 145 -16.08 13.70 6.82
C LEU A 145 -14.61 13.99 7.14
N ALA A 146 -14.07 15.10 6.65
CA ALA A 146 -12.70 15.54 6.90
C ALA A 146 -12.43 15.64 8.40
N LYS A 147 -13.30 16.35 9.12
CA LYS A 147 -13.21 16.52 10.58
C LYS A 147 -13.15 15.18 11.32
N MET A 148 -13.98 14.21 10.93
CA MET A 148 -13.97 12.89 11.55
C MET A 148 -12.65 12.15 11.28
N ILE A 149 -12.16 12.16 10.05
CA ILE A 149 -10.92 11.49 9.69
C ILE A 149 -9.72 12.15 10.37
N ASP A 150 -9.68 13.48 10.38
CA ASP A 150 -8.56 14.27 10.92
C ASP A 150 -8.55 14.28 12.46
N SER A 151 -9.59 13.74 13.11
CA SER A 151 -9.62 13.54 14.57
C SER A 151 -8.76 12.37 15.06
N PHE A 152 -8.32 11.50 14.15
CA PHE A 152 -7.49 10.34 14.49
C PHE A 152 -6.00 10.70 14.50
N PRO A 153 -5.21 10.12 15.43
CA PRO A 153 -3.79 10.46 15.57
C PRO A 153 -2.92 9.86 14.46
N SER A 154 -3.43 8.90 13.68
CA SER A 154 -2.71 8.31 12.56
C SER A 154 -3.64 7.84 11.45
N SER A 155 -3.08 7.70 10.25
CA SER A 155 -3.74 7.10 9.08
C SER A 155 -4.22 5.67 9.34
N LYS A 156 -3.47 4.90 10.15
CA LYS A 156 -3.80 3.53 10.54
C LYS A 156 -5.04 3.48 11.43
N ASP A 157 -5.18 4.44 12.35
CA ASP A 157 -6.35 4.58 13.22
C ASP A 157 -7.57 5.05 12.43
N ALA A 158 -7.40 6.07 11.57
CA ALA A 158 -8.43 6.53 10.64
C ALA A 158 -8.93 5.39 9.75
N ARG A 159 -8.03 4.57 9.21
CA ARG A 159 -8.38 3.39 8.42
C ARG A 159 -9.21 2.39 9.24
N GLY A 160 -8.78 2.11 10.47
CA GLY A 160 -9.48 1.20 11.37
C GLY A 160 -10.91 1.68 11.68
N TRP A 161 -11.08 3.00 11.84
CA TRP A 161 -12.41 3.60 11.99
C TRP A 161 -13.24 3.50 10.71
N LEU A 162 -12.70 3.87 9.54
CA LEU A 162 -13.42 3.76 8.25
C LEU A 162 -13.93 2.34 7.98
N VAL A 163 -13.11 1.32 8.26
CA VAL A 163 -13.49 -0.10 8.07
C VAL A 163 -14.65 -0.51 8.99
N ARG A 164 -14.75 0.07 10.19
CA ARG A 164 -15.84 -0.23 11.13
C ARG A 164 -17.12 0.52 10.76
N GLU A 165 -16.99 1.79 10.40
CA GLU A 165 -18.13 2.69 10.26
C GLU A 165 -18.74 2.66 8.85
N VAL A 166 -17.92 2.58 7.81
CA VAL A 166 -18.40 2.66 6.42
C VAL A 166 -18.64 1.27 5.86
N ARG A 167 -19.92 0.90 5.76
CA ARG A 167 -20.30 -0.38 5.17
C ARG A 167 -19.80 -0.51 3.74
N GLY A 168 -19.22 -1.67 3.44
CA GLY A 168 -18.63 -1.97 2.14
C GLY A 168 -17.11 -1.75 2.10
N LEU A 169 -16.52 -0.95 2.99
CA LEU A 169 -15.06 -0.80 3.02
C LEU A 169 -14.38 -1.96 3.74
N GLY A 170 -13.39 -2.56 3.08
CA GLY A 170 -12.35 -3.35 3.73
C GLY A 170 -11.08 -2.52 3.96
N LEU A 171 -10.05 -3.15 4.53
CA LEU A 171 -8.74 -2.50 4.75
C LEU A 171 -8.17 -1.90 3.46
N LYS A 172 -8.32 -2.59 2.33
CA LYS A 172 -7.83 -2.14 1.03
C LYS A 172 -8.53 -0.87 0.58
N GLU A 173 -9.86 -0.87 0.59
CA GLU A 173 -10.65 0.27 0.14
C GLU A 173 -10.51 1.48 1.06
N ALA A 174 -10.40 1.26 2.38
CA ALA A 174 -10.14 2.33 3.34
C ALA A 174 -8.72 2.92 3.19
N SER A 175 -7.68 2.09 3.01
CA SER A 175 -6.34 2.58 2.65
C SER A 175 -6.37 3.37 1.36
N HIS A 176 -7.11 2.89 0.35
CA HIS A 176 -7.23 3.50 -0.96
C HIS A 176 -7.85 4.90 -0.86
N PHE A 177 -8.97 5.02 -0.15
CA PHE A 177 -9.61 6.31 0.09
C PHE A 177 -8.69 7.29 0.84
N LEU A 178 -7.99 6.84 1.88
CA LEU A 178 -7.06 7.69 2.62
C LEU A 178 -5.87 8.13 1.76
N ARG A 179 -5.33 7.24 0.91
CA ARG A 179 -4.27 7.62 -0.03
C ARG A 179 -4.79 8.68 -1.01
N ASN A 180 -5.95 8.45 -1.62
CA ASN A 180 -6.53 9.37 -2.62
C ASN A 180 -6.92 10.74 -2.06
N THR A 181 -6.96 10.87 -0.73
CA THR A 181 -7.23 12.12 -0.02
C THR A 181 -5.99 12.65 0.71
N GLY A 182 -4.79 12.15 0.38
CA GLY A 182 -3.50 12.59 0.93
C GLY A 182 -3.25 12.25 2.40
N ARG A 183 -4.11 11.42 3.01
CA ARG A 183 -4.08 11.04 4.43
C ARG A 183 -3.48 9.66 4.69
N GLY A 184 -3.09 8.94 3.64
CA GLY A 184 -2.72 7.52 3.69
C GLY A 184 -1.46 7.15 2.92
N GLU A 185 -0.48 8.06 2.80
CA GLU A 185 0.76 7.78 2.05
C GLU A 185 1.63 6.68 2.66
N ASP A 186 1.42 6.37 3.95
CA ASP A 186 2.07 5.29 4.69
C ASP A 186 1.25 3.99 4.75
N LEU A 187 0.09 3.95 4.08
CA LEU A 187 -0.78 2.78 4.04
C LEU A 187 -0.56 1.96 2.77
N ALA A 188 -0.54 0.64 2.91
CA ALA A 188 -0.54 -0.25 1.75
C ALA A 188 -1.96 -0.38 1.18
N ILE A 189 -2.07 -0.56 -0.14
CA ILE A 189 -3.32 -0.88 -0.84
C ILE A 189 -3.16 -2.27 -1.46
N LEU A 190 -3.40 -3.33 -0.68
CA LEU A 190 -3.14 -4.70 -1.12
C LEU A 190 -4.20 -5.25 -2.09
N ASP A 191 -4.06 -4.93 -3.37
CA ASP A 191 -4.80 -5.55 -4.45
C ASP A 191 -4.03 -6.70 -5.12
N ARG A 192 -4.61 -7.33 -6.14
CA ARG A 192 -3.96 -8.44 -6.86
C ARG A 192 -2.67 -8.02 -7.59
N HIS A 193 -2.59 -6.79 -8.09
CA HIS A 193 -1.47 -6.25 -8.85
C HIS A 193 -0.30 -5.93 -7.93
N ILE A 194 -0.59 -5.31 -6.78
CA ILE A 194 0.39 -5.08 -5.71
C ILE A 194 0.93 -6.42 -5.22
N LEU A 195 0.07 -7.37 -4.84
CA LEU A 195 0.52 -8.68 -4.33
C LEU A 195 1.42 -9.45 -5.32
N ARG A 196 1.18 -9.36 -6.63
CA ARG A 196 2.07 -9.94 -7.66
C ARG A 196 3.45 -9.26 -7.68
N ASN A 197 3.48 -7.93 -7.62
CA ASN A 197 4.74 -7.19 -7.57
C ASN A 197 5.53 -7.49 -6.28
N LEU A 198 4.85 -7.70 -5.15
CA LEU A 198 5.52 -8.12 -3.91
C LEU A 198 6.23 -9.47 -4.07
N ILE A 199 5.68 -10.39 -4.87
CA ILE A 199 6.36 -11.65 -5.19
C ILE A 199 7.56 -11.42 -6.11
N ARG A 200 7.38 -10.58 -7.14
CA ARG A 200 8.45 -10.21 -8.08
C ARG A 200 9.67 -9.63 -7.36
N HIS A 201 9.46 -8.84 -6.31
CA HIS A 201 10.52 -8.22 -5.52
C HIS A 201 10.96 -9.04 -4.30
N GLY A 202 10.45 -10.28 -4.13
CA GLY A 202 10.89 -11.19 -3.07
C GLY A 202 10.33 -10.91 -1.67
N ILE A 203 9.39 -9.96 -1.54
CA ILE A 203 8.72 -9.61 -0.28
C ILE A 203 7.75 -10.71 0.15
N LEU A 204 7.10 -11.35 -0.83
CA LEU A 204 6.25 -12.52 -0.64
C LEU A 204 6.79 -13.71 -1.45
N ARG A 205 6.72 -14.91 -0.87
CA ARG A 205 7.10 -16.14 -1.59
C ARG A 205 6.01 -16.61 -2.55
N ARG A 206 4.74 -16.38 -2.21
CA ARG A 206 3.56 -16.78 -2.98
C ARG A 206 2.35 -15.95 -2.57
N LEU A 207 1.30 -15.96 -3.39
CA LEU A 207 0.04 -15.30 -3.05
C LEU A 207 -0.62 -15.99 -1.84
N PRO A 208 -1.13 -15.22 -0.87
CA PRO A 208 -1.91 -15.79 0.22
C PRO A 208 -3.24 -16.32 -0.31
N ARG A 209 -3.67 -17.51 0.14
CA ARG A 209 -4.99 -18.07 -0.20
C ARG A 209 -6.15 -17.16 0.26
N THR A 210 -5.97 -16.53 1.42
CA THR A 210 -6.92 -15.58 2.01
C THR A 210 -6.17 -14.42 2.62
N LEU A 211 -6.73 -13.22 2.48
CA LEU A 211 -6.18 -11.98 3.02
C LEU A 211 -6.98 -11.55 4.25
N THR A 212 -6.76 -12.25 5.38
CA THR A 212 -7.36 -11.86 6.67
C THR A 212 -6.79 -10.52 7.14
N PRO A 213 -7.48 -9.78 8.02
CA PRO A 213 -6.96 -8.50 8.55
C PRO A 213 -5.56 -8.62 9.14
N ARG A 214 -5.29 -9.67 9.93
CA ARG A 214 -3.95 -9.95 10.47
C ARG A 214 -2.90 -10.14 9.39
N ARG A 215 -3.23 -10.85 8.31
CA ARG A 215 -2.31 -11.06 7.17
C ARG A 215 -2.11 -9.78 6.38
N TYR A 216 -3.16 -8.99 6.18
CA TYR A 216 -3.08 -7.68 5.52
C TYR A 216 -2.04 -6.80 6.22
N LEU A 217 -2.20 -6.61 7.53
CA LEU A 217 -1.29 -5.78 8.33
C LEU A 217 0.13 -6.36 8.41
N ASP A 218 0.29 -7.68 8.35
CA ASP A 218 1.61 -8.30 8.26
C ASP A 218 2.32 -8.00 6.94
N ILE A 219 1.60 -8.11 5.83
CA ILE A 219 2.13 -7.78 4.50
C ILE A 219 2.46 -6.29 4.43
N GLU A 220 1.59 -5.42 4.94
CA GLU A 220 1.85 -3.98 5.01
C GLU A 220 3.16 -3.64 5.74
N ARG A 221 3.41 -4.23 6.92
CA ARG A 221 4.69 -4.03 7.65
C ARG A 221 5.92 -4.47 6.85
N ARG A 222 5.78 -5.51 6.02
CA ARG A 222 6.87 -5.96 5.14
C ARG A 222 7.11 -4.97 4.00
N ILE A 223 6.05 -4.38 3.44
CA ILE A 223 6.15 -3.32 2.43
C ILE A 223 6.78 -2.07 3.06
N GLU A 224 6.39 -1.70 4.28
CA GLU A 224 6.98 -0.57 4.99
C GLU A 224 8.50 -0.74 5.17
N ARG A 225 8.94 -1.93 5.57
CA ARG A 225 10.38 -2.25 5.64
C ARG A 225 11.06 -2.18 4.28
N PHE A 226 10.45 -2.79 3.26
CA PHE A 226 10.95 -2.77 1.89
C PHE A 226 11.13 -1.34 1.36
N SER A 227 10.10 -0.50 1.53
CA SER A 227 10.08 0.91 1.16
C SER A 227 11.24 1.68 1.81
N LYS A 228 11.42 1.52 3.13
CA LYS A 228 12.52 2.15 3.87
C LYS A 228 13.90 1.69 3.39
N GLU A 229 14.06 0.39 3.12
CA GLU A 229 15.35 -0.20 2.75
C GLU A 229 15.82 0.22 1.35
N ILE A 230 14.89 0.38 0.41
CA ILE A 230 15.23 0.75 -0.98
C ILE A 230 15.19 2.26 -1.23
N GLY A 231 14.57 3.03 -0.33
CA GLY A 231 14.44 4.49 -0.42
C GLY A 231 13.29 4.98 -1.31
N ILE A 232 12.26 4.15 -1.56
CA ILE A 232 11.10 4.53 -2.37
C ILE A 232 9.85 4.60 -1.47
N PRO A 233 9.13 5.74 -1.39
CA PRO A 233 7.94 5.88 -0.55
C PRO A 233 6.86 4.84 -0.82
N MET A 234 6.11 4.44 0.21
CA MET A 234 5.04 3.44 0.07
C MET A 234 3.94 3.86 -0.93
N ALA A 235 3.51 5.13 -0.88
CA ALA A 235 2.54 5.66 -1.84
C ALA A 235 3.05 5.63 -3.29
N ALA A 236 4.35 5.86 -3.49
CA ALA A 236 4.98 5.75 -4.80
C ALA A 236 5.05 4.29 -5.27
N LEU A 237 5.39 3.35 -4.39
CA LEU A 237 5.39 1.91 -4.71
C LEU A 237 4.04 1.42 -5.21
N ASP A 238 2.94 1.87 -4.59
CA ASP A 238 1.59 1.56 -5.06
C ASP A 238 1.37 2.00 -6.52
N LEU A 239 1.67 3.26 -6.83
CA LEU A 239 1.49 3.82 -8.17
C LEU A 239 2.42 3.18 -9.22
N ILE A 240 3.65 2.84 -8.86
CA ILE A 240 4.59 2.14 -9.75
C ILE A 240 4.07 0.73 -10.05
N PHE A 241 3.75 -0.04 -9.01
CA PHE A 241 3.31 -1.42 -9.16
C PHE A 241 1.98 -1.53 -9.89
N TRP A 242 1.08 -0.58 -9.68
CA TRP A 242 -0.18 -0.51 -10.39
C TRP A 242 0.03 -0.13 -11.86
N SER A 243 0.79 0.94 -12.14
CA SER A 243 1.08 1.39 -13.51
C SER A 243 1.82 0.37 -14.37
N ARG A 244 2.60 -0.52 -13.74
CA ARG A 244 3.28 -1.63 -14.42
C ARG A 244 2.32 -2.65 -15.02
N GLU A 245 1.12 -2.77 -14.45
CA GLU A 245 0.12 -3.75 -14.87
C GLU A 245 -0.95 -3.13 -15.78
N THR A 246 -1.16 -1.81 -15.70
CA THR A 246 -2.22 -1.09 -16.43
C THR A 246 -1.70 -0.15 -17.50
N GLY A 247 -0.39 0.18 -17.48
CA GLY A 247 0.23 1.14 -18.38
C GLY A 247 -0.01 2.61 -17.98
N GLU A 248 -0.71 2.89 -16.88
CA GLU A 248 -1.07 4.25 -16.49
C GLU A 248 -0.89 4.52 -14.99
N ILE A 249 -0.53 5.75 -14.63
CA ILE A 249 -0.59 6.24 -13.24
C ILE A 249 -2.00 6.82 -13.02
N PHE A 250 -2.85 6.04 -12.36
CA PHE A 250 -4.23 6.42 -12.08
C PHE A 250 -4.44 6.74 -10.60
N LYS A 251 -5.45 6.15 -9.97
CA LYS A 251 -5.76 6.31 -8.56
C LYS A 251 -6.32 5.01 -8.02
#